data_AF-A0A0J9U4T6-F1
#
_entry.id   AF-A0A0J9U4T6-F1
#
_cell.length_a   1.000
_cell.length_b   1.000
_cell.length_c   1.000
_cell.angle_alpha   90.00
_cell.angle_beta   90.00
_cell.angle_gamma   90.00
#
_symmetry.space_group_name_H-M   'P 1'
#
loop_
_entity.id
_entity.type
_entity.pdbx_description
1 polymer ?
#
loop_
_entity_poly.entity_id
_entity_poly.type
_entity_poly.pdbx_seq_one_letter_code
_entity_poly.pdbx_strand_id
1 'polypeptide(L)'
;MSCLPEIKEDSYNFFEGIDNYRNYEEEIKTTATANITQCCTSFTSGWNKLLDTEMKKNICENFFKLYKKLTKVNVFDVKDWGFLNYWLNFKIGQFNNNNICVKEFYNHMESQCDDIIESLLYKDLIYNIKEEDLKKMNLLYGLHENYRTVNNIISNNQQDKLDLLLETSTKCCSDYIYANYLCNDKENKFCTELKNFKTTYEKLYNQLGEKSPEYSNNFIQLTQCDNNTVSTAVIGTTVGLVPLLVGLYKVK
;
A
#
# COMPACT_ATOMS: atom_id res chain seq x y z
N MET A 1 -21.63 -17.69 2.29
CA MET A 1 -20.65 -18.08 1.25
C MET A 1 -19.28 -18.10 1.91
N SER A 2 -18.38 -19.02 1.55
CA SER A 2 -17.06 -19.07 2.19
C SER A 2 -16.14 -18.02 1.56
N CYS A 3 -15.63 -17.11 2.36
CA CYS A 3 -14.65 -16.09 1.99
C CYS A 3 -13.25 -16.71 1.88
N LEU A 4 -13.10 -17.61 0.90
CA LEU A 4 -11.85 -18.35 0.72
C LEU A 4 -10.77 -17.38 0.27
N PRO A 5 -9.68 -17.24 1.04
CA PRO A 5 -8.58 -16.40 0.63
C PRO A 5 -7.82 -17.04 -0.53
N GLU A 6 -7.45 -16.22 -1.50
CA GLU A 6 -6.70 -16.64 -2.68
C GLU A 6 -5.55 -15.66 -2.98
N ILE A 7 -4.66 -16.09 -3.87
CA ILE A 7 -3.62 -15.24 -4.45
C ILE A 7 -3.59 -15.57 -5.94
N LYS A 8 -3.69 -14.54 -6.78
CA LYS A 8 -3.66 -14.67 -8.24
C LYS A 8 -2.24 -14.42 -8.73
N GLU A 9 -1.94 -14.90 -9.94
CA GLU A 9 -0.58 -14.80 -10.50
C GLU A 9 -0.14 -13.34 -10.69
N ASP A 10 -1.10 -12.46 -10.97
CA ASP A 10 -0.93 -11.04 -11.27
C ASP A 10 -1.06 -10.11 -10.05
N SER A 11 -1.34 -10.65 -8.85
CA SER A 11 -1.64 -9.85 -7.65
C SER A 11 -0.51 -8.91 -7.22
N TYR A 12 0.74 -9.19 -7.62
CA TYR A 12 1.91 -8.38 -7.32
C TYR A 12 2.29 -7.41 -8.45
N ASN A 13 1.70 -7.55 -9.66
CA ASN A 13 2.13 -6.78 -10.83
C ASN A 13 1.90 -5.27 -10.69
N PHE A 14 1.05 -4.84 -9.75
CA PHE A 14 0.84 -3.41 -9.48
C PHE A 14 2.08 -2.72 -8.90
N PHE A 15 3.04 -3.47 -8.33
CA PHE A 15 4.29 -2.88 -7.84
C PHE A 15 5.13 -2.25 -8.95
N GLU A 16 4.98 -2.69 -10.20
CA GLU A 16 5.61 -2.04 -11.36
C GLU A 16 5.17 -0.57 -11.54
N GLY A 17 3.96 -0.23 -11.08
CA GLY A 17 3.37 1.12 -11.15
C GLY A 17 3.23 1.81 -9.79
N ILE A 18 3.91 1.32 -8.75
CA ILE A 18 3.67 1.70 -7.35
C ILE A 18 3.73 3.21 -7.09
N ASP A 19 4.66 3.92 -7.73
CA ASP A 19 4.80 5.37 -7.55
C ASP A 19 3.58 6.14 -8.08
N ASN A 20 2.97 5.67 -9.18
CA ASN A 20 1.75 6.27 -9.73
C ASN A 20 0.57 6.05 -8.79
N TYR A 21 0.36 4.82 -8.32
CA TYR A 21 -0.72 4.48 -7.40
C TYR A 21 -0.67 5.32 -6.11
N ARG A 22 0.53 5.52 -5.57
CA ARG A 22 0.77 6.39 -4.41
C ARG A 22 0.44 7.86 -4.68
N ASN A 23 0.84 8.38 -5.84
CA ASN A 23 0.47 9.75 -6.21
C ASN A 23 -1.05 9.89 -6.31
N TYR A 24 -1.75 8.89 -6.84
CA TYR A 24 -3.20 8.90 -6.92
C TYR A 24 -3.85 8.89 -5.53
N GLU A 25 -3.33 8.12 -4.57
CA GLU A 25 -3.79 8.18 -3.17
C GLU A 25 -3.66 9.58 -2.55
N GLU A 26 -2.59 10.32 -2.88
CA GLU A 26 -2.42 11.70 -2.42
C GLU A 26 -3.40 12.66 -3.10
N GLU A 27 -3.61 12.52 -4.41
CA GLU A 27 -4.48 13.40 -5.19
C GLU A 27 -5.97 13.25 -4.83
N ILE A 28 -6.43 12.05 -4.46
CA ILE A 28 -7.85 11.84 -4.13
C ILE A 28 -8.27 12.53 -2.82
N LYS A 29 -7.32 12.93 -1.96
CA LYS A 29 -7.60 13.63 -0.69
C LYS A 29 -8.35 14.94 -0.87
N THR A 30 -8.03 15.68 -1.94
CA THR A 30 -8.62 17.00 -2.24
C THR A 30 -9.74 16.93 -3.27
N THR A 31 -10.03 15.73 -3.79
CA THR A 31 -11.02 15.56 -4.86
C THR A 31 -12.43 15.50 -4.28
N ALA A 32 -13.27 16.48 -4.67
CA ALA A 32 -14.69 16.51 -4.34
C ALA A 32 -15.51 15.66 -5.34
N THR A 33 -16.40 14.81 -4.85
CA THR A 33 -17.20 13.91 -5.70
C THR A 33 -18.60 13.67 -5.12
N ALA A 34 -19.54 14.54 -5.47
CA ALA A 34 -20.90 14.52 -4.91
C ALA A 34 -21.66 13.19 -5.11
N ASN A 35 -21.55 12.58 -6.30
CA ASN A 35 -22.21 11.29 -6.57
C ASN A 35 -21.63 10.14 -5.75
N ILE A 36 -20.30 10.10 -5.57
CA ILE A 36 -19.64 9.12 -4.71
C ILE A 36 -20.13 9.27 -3.26
N THR A 37 -20.22 10.50 -2.75
CA THR A 37 -20.68 10.74 -1.37
C THR A 37 -22.11 10.25 -1.14
N GLN A 38 -23.00 10.43 -2.12
CA GLN A 38 -24.39 9.94 -2.02
C GLN A 38 -24.43 8.41 -1.95
N CYS A 39 -23.80 7.73 -2.90
CA CYS A 39 -23.82 6.27 -3.00
C CYS A 39 -23.13 5.61 -1.78
N CYS A 40 -22.00 6.17 -1.32
CA CYS A 40 -21.31 5.69 -0.13
C CYS A 40 -22.09 5.92 1.18
N THR A 41 -22.94 6.95 1.22
CA THR A 41 -23.87 7.14 2.34
C THR A 41 -24.92 6.02 2.35
N SER A 42 -25.47 5.63 1.19
CA SER A 42 -26.38 4.48 1.06
C SER A 42 -25.71 3.15 1.44
N PHE A 43 -24.45 2.92 1.04
CA PHE A 43 -23.64 1.78 1.47
C PHE A 43 -23.55 1.64 2.99
N THR A 44 -23.34 2.76 3.69
CA THR A 44 -23.11 2.70 5.14
C THR A 44 -24.34 2.25 5.94
N SER A 45 -25.55 2.49 5.43
CA SER A 45 -26.81 2.10 6.08
C SER A 45 -27.20 0.64 5.79
N GLY A 46 -26.77 0.08 4.66
CA GLY A 46 -27.09 -1.29 4.23
C GLY A 46 -26.14 -2.39 4.75
N TRP A 47 -24.89 -2.04 5.09
CA TRP A 47 -23.87 -3.02 5.47
C TRP A 47 -23.80 -3.36 6.97
N ASN A 48 -23.27 -4.55 7.27
CA ASN A 48 -23.02 -5.11 8.59
C ASN A 48 -22.49 -4.07 9.62
N LYS A 49 -22.99 -4.16 10.86
CA LYS A 49 -22.68 -3.26 12.00
C LYS A 49 -21.26 -3.43 12.58
N LEU A 50 -20.45 -4.34 12.03
CA LEU A 50 -19.10 -4.63 12.52
C LEU A 50 -18.10 -3.48 12.30
N LEU A 51 -18.39 -2.55 11.38
CA LEU A 51 -17.57 -1.38 11.13
C LEU A 51 -18.34 -0.11 11.46
N ASP A 52 -17.61 0.87 11.99
CA ASP A 52 -18.13 2.22 12.19
C ASP A 52 -18.62 2.84 10.87
N THR A 53 -19.67 3.65 10.95
CA THR A 53 -20.33 4.27 9.80
C THR A 53 -19.42 5.24 9.07
N GLU A 54 -18.66 6.08 9.79
CA GLU A 54 -17.72 7.02 9.19
C GLU A 54 -16.58 6.26 8.50
N MET A 55 -16.10 5.18 9.12
CA MET A 55 -15.08 4.32 8.53
C MET A 55 -15.53 3.68 7.21
N LYS A 56 -16.72 3.05 7.20
CA LYS A 56 -17.32 2.47 5.98
C LYS A 56 -17.42 3.51 4.87
N LYS A 57 -17.89 4.71 5.23
CA LYS A 57 -18.03 5.82 4.28
C LYS A 57 -16.68 6.22 3.70
N ASN A 58 -15.67 6.41 4.55
CA ASN A 58 -14.33 6.80 4.12
C ASN A 58 -13.66 5.76 3.22
N ILE A 59 -13.81 4.46 3.52
CA ILE A 59 -13.29 3.38 2.66
C ILE A 59 -13.99 3.44 1.29
N CYS A 60 -15.32 3.52 1.29
CA CYS A 60 -16.11 3.59 0.06
C CYS A 60 -15.73 4.82 -0.80
N GLU A 61 -15.68 6.01 -0.19
CA GLU A 61 -15.40 7.23 -0.94
C GLU A 61 -13.99 7.21 -1.55
N ASN A 62 -12.98 6.79 -0.78
CA ASN A 62 -11.61 6.71 -1.29
C ASN A 62 -11.45 5.61 -2.34
N PHE A 63 -12.11 4.46 -2.17
CA PHE A 63 -12.09 3.39 -3.17
C PHE A 63 -12.61 3.90 -4.52
N PHE A 64 -13.79 4.53 -4.55
CA PHE A 64 -14.37 5.00 -5.81
C PHE A 64 -13.63 6.20 -6.41
N LYS A 65 -13.00 7.05 -5.58
CA LYS A 65 -12.11 8.10 -6.07
C LYS A 65 -10.87 7.50 -6.75
N LEU A 66 -10.26 6.47 -6.15
CA LEU A 66 -9.15 5.73 -6.75
C LEU A 66 -9.60 5.05 -8.05
N TYR A 67 -10.71 4.34 -8.03
CA TYR A 67 -11.29 3.71 -9.23
C TYR A 67 -11.44 4.73 -10.36
N LYS A 68 -12.13 5.86 -10.13
CA LYS A 68 -12.29 6.92 -11.15
C LYS A 68 -10.97 7.56 -11.60
N LYS A 69 -9.93 7.51 -10.78
CA LYS A 69 -8.61 8.03 -11.14
C LYS A 69 -7.86 7.07 -12.07
N LEU A 70 -7.99 5.78 -11.81
CA LEU A 70 -7.35 4.70 -12.54
C LEU A 70 -8.05 4.40 -13.87
N THR A 71 -9.37 4.28 -13.85
CA THR A 71 -10.16 3.84 -15.02
C THR A 71 -10.56 4.99 -15.97
N LYS A 72 -9.82 6.11 -16.01
CA LYS A 72 -10.15 7.27 -16.87
C LYS A 72 -10.05 7.00 -18.36
N VAL A 73 -9.29 5.98 -18.74
CA VAL A 73 -9.21 5.47 -20.10
C VAL A 73 -9.90 4.12 -20.02
N ASN A 74 -10.96 3.88 -20.80
CA ASN A 74 -11.79 2.66 -20.80
C ASN A 74 -11.02 1.37 -21.19
N VAL A 75 -9.87 1.14 -20.56
CA VAL A 75 -8.94 0.05 -20.76
C VAL A 75 -8.89 -0.70 -19.45
N PHE A 76 -9.21 -1.97 -19.51
CA PHE A 76 -9.00 -2.90 -18.43
C PHE A 76 -7.50 -3.06 -18.17
N ASP A 77 -6.99 -2.46 -17.10
CA ASP A 77 -5.64 -2.70 -16.62
C ASP A 77 -5.68 -3.62 -15.38
N VAL A 78 -5.09 -4.80 -15.53
CA VAL A 78 -4.96 -5.81 -14.48
C VAL A 78 -4.20 -5.25 -13.26
N LYS A 79 -3.23 -4.36 -13.48
CA LYS A 79 -2.42 -3.75 -12.42
C LYS A 79 -3.26 -2.79 -11.58
N ASP A 80 -4.12 -2.00 -12.21
CA ASP A 80 -5.00 -1.06 -11.52
C ASP A 80 -5.97 -1.79 -10.60
N TRP A 81 -6.57 -2.88 -11.08
CA TRP A 81 -7.44 -3.73 -10.27
C TRP A 81 -6.66 -4.51 -9.20
N GLY A 82 -5.44 -4.94 -9.50
CA GLY A 82 -4.53 -5.52 -8.52
C GLY A 82 -4.27 -4.56 -7.35
N PHE A 83 -4.00 -3.29 -7.66
CA PHE A 83 -3.84 -2.25 -6.66
C PHE A 83 -5.13 -1.99 -5.86
N LEU A 84 -6.28 -1.83 -6.53
CA LEU A 84 -7.57 -1.63 -5.85
C LEU A 84 -7.92 -2.79 -4.92
N ASN A 85 -7.64 -4.03 -5.34
CA ASN A 85 -7.84 -5.22 -4.52
C ASN A 85 -6.91 -5.23 -3.29
N TYR A 86 -5.61 -4.98 -3.49
CA TYR A 86 -4.65 -4.84 -2.40
C TYR A 86 -5.08 -3.75 -1.42
N TRP A 87 -5.40 -2.55 -1.93
CA TRP A 87 -5.78 -1.40 -1.14
C TRP A 87 -6.98 -1.70 -0.25
N LEU A 88 -8.03 -2.32 -0.81
CA LEU A 88 -9.23 -2.65 -0.04
C LEU A 88 -8.96 -3.72 1.01
N ASN A 89 -8.19 -4.77 0.68
CA ASN A 89 -7.76 -5.78 1.65
C ASN A 89 -6.95 -5.17 2.79
N PHE A 90 -6.03 -4.25 2.47
CA PHE A 90 -5.23 -3.54 3.46
C PHE A 90 -6.10 -2.68 4.38
N LYS A 91 -7.02 -1.87 3.83
CA LYS A 91 -7.91 -1.01 4.63
C LYS A 91 -8.83 -1.83 5.53
N ILE A 92 -9.37 -2.94 5.03
CA ILE A 92 -10.23 -3.83 5.82
C ILE A 92 -9.42 -4.64 6.85
N GLY A 93 -8.20 -5.05 6.49
CA GLY A 93 -7.31 -5.81 7.37
C GLY A 93 -6.78 -5.05 8.58
N GLN A 94 -6.90 -3.71 8.59
CA GLN A 94 -6.58 -2.89 9.78
C GLN A 94 -7.61 -3.02 10.91
N PHE A 95 -8.73 -3.72 10.69
CA PHE A 95 -9.75 -3.90 11.70
C PHE A 95 -9.57 -5.18 12.49
N ASN A 96 -9.64 -5.07 13.81
CA ASN A 96 -9.47 -6.14 14.81
C ASN A 96 -10.43 -7.35 14.68
N ASN A 97 -11.29 -7.38 13.67
CA ASN A 97 -12.33 -8.40 13.54
C ASN A 97 -12.07 -9.48 12.50
N ASN A 98 -11.00 -9.42 11.67
CA ASN A 98 -10.47 -10.46 10.72
C ASN A 98 -11.48 -11.32 9.89
N ASN A 99 -12.78 -11.06 10.00
CA ASN A 99 -13.89 -11.86 9.50
C ASN A 99 -14.69 -11.09 8.45
N ILE A 100 -14.24 -9.87 8.09
CA ILE A 100 -14.89 -9.11 7.04
C ILE A 100 -14.41 -9.66 5.71
N CYS A 101 -15.36 -10.23 4.99
CA CYS A 101 -15.15 -10.70 3.64
C CYS A 101 -14.94 -9.51 2.70
N VAL A 102 -13.73 -9.31 2.19
CA VAL A 102 -13.43 -8.19 1.27
C VAL A 102 -14.28 -8.27 0.02
N LYS A 103 -14.48 -9.49 -0.52
CA LYS A 103 -15.36 -9.71 -1.68
C LYS A 103 -16.81 -9.29 -1.41
N GLU A 104 -17.39 -9.73 -0.29
CA GLU A 104 -18.78 -9.36 0.02
C GLU A 104 -18.92 -7.86 0.35
N PHE A 105 -17.92 -7.29 1.04
CA PHE A 105 -17.86 -5.85 1.31
C PHE A 105 -17.88 -5.06 0.00
N TYR A 106 -17.02 -5.43 -0.95
CA TYR A 106 -16.98 -4.81 -2.26
C TYR A 106 -18.28 -4.98 -3.03
N ASN A 107 -18.85 -6.20 -3.09
CA ASN A 107 -20.09 -6.44 -3.83
C ASN A 107 -21.25 -5.58 -3.32
N HIS A 108 -21.35 -5.39 -1.99
CA HIS A 108 -22.37 -4.52 -1.43
C HIS A 108 -22.07 -3.04 -1.67
N MET A 109 -20.80 -2.64 -1.60
CA MET A 109 -20.37 -1.28 -1.93
C MET A 109 -20.65 -0.94 -3.40
N GLU A 110 -20.30 -1.83 -4.34
CA GLU A 110 -20.61 -1.74 -5.77
C GLU A 110 -22.12 -1.67 -6.02
N SER A 111 -22.93 -2.50 -5.35
CA SER A 111 -24.39 -2.49 -5.58
C SER A 111 -25.07 -1.19 -5.19
N GLN A 112 -24.46 -0.37 -4.34
CA GLN A 112 -24.99 0.94 -3.95
C GLN A 112 -24.46 2.09 -4.83
N CYS A 113 -23.43 1.82 -5.64
CA CYS A 113 -22.67 2.76 -6.45
C CYS A 113 -22.55 2.24 -7.90
N ASP A 114 -23.59 1.57 -8.39
CA ASP A 114 -23.64 0.92 -9.70
C ASP A 114 -23.61 1.93 -10.87
N ASP A 115 -24.00 3.18 -10.61
CA ASP A 115 -23.86 4.32 -11.51
C ASP A 115 -22.40 4.77 -11.71
N ILE A 116 -21.48 4.35 -10.84
CA ILE A 116 -20.05 4.70 -10.91
C ILE A 116 -19.25 3.62 -11.65
N ILE A 117 -19.63 2.34 -11.55
CA ILE A 117 -18.92 1.22 -12.18
C ILE A 117 -19.61 0.86 -13.49
N GLU A 118 -18.87 0.91 -14.60
CA GLU A 118 -19.37 0.45 -15.91
C GLU A 118 -19.41 -1.10 -15.93
N SER A 119 -20.57 -1.66 -15.57
CA SER A 119 -20.74 -2.97 -14.91
C SER A 119 -20.46 -4.27 -15.67
N LEU A 120 -19.91 -4.26 -16.88
CA LEU A 120 -19.94 -5.48 -17.72
C LEU A 120 -18.65 -6.33 -17.72
N LEU A 121 -17.51 -5.85 -17.21
CA LEU A 121 -16.21 -6.52 -17.40
C LEU A 121 -15.48 -6.95 -16.12
N TYR A 122 -16.02 -6.72 -14.92
CA TYR A 122 -15.20 -6.64 -13.70
C TYR A 122 -15.50 -7.70 -12.61
N LYS A 123 -16.12 -8.83 -12.97
CA LYS A 123 -16.39 -9.90 -12.00
C LYS A 123 -15.08 -10.52 -11.50
N ASP A 124 -15.04 -10.78 -10.19
CA ASP A 124 -13.96 -11.48 -9.47
C ASP A 124 -12.61 -10.73 -9.39
N LEU A 125 -12.54 -9.43 -9.66
CA LEU A 125 -11.30 -8.64 -9.53
C LEU A 125 -10.97 -8.27 -8.09
N ILE A 126 -12.00 -8.12 -7.26
CA ILE A 126 -11.87 -7.87 -5.82
C ILE A 126 -12.18 -9.17 -5.06
N TYR A 127 -11.21 -9.62 -4.27
CA TYR A 127 -11.25 -10.89 -3.55
C TYR A 127 -10.47 -10.80 -2.23
N ASN A 128 -10.62 -11.81 -1.38
CA ASN A 128 -9.86 -11.90 -0.14
C ASN A 128 -8.42 -12.37 -0.45
N ILE A 129 -7.43 -11.52 -0.22
CA ILE A 129 -6.01 -11.89 -0.35
C ILE A 129 -5.62 -12.78 0.83
N LYS A 130 -4.82 -13.81 0.58
CA LYS A 130 -4.21 -14.61 1.65
C LYS A 130 -3.44 -13.73 2.63
N GLU A 131 -3.65 -13.95 3.94
CA GLU A 131 -3.06 -13.13 5.00
C GLU A 131 -1.52 -13.05 4.88
N GLU A 132 -0.87 -14.17 4.57
CA GLU A 132 0.58 -14.22 4.37
C GLU A 132 1.05 -13.37 3.18
N ASP A 133 0.28 -13.30 2.10
CA ASP A 133 0.62 -12.53 0.91
C ASP A 133 0.27 -11.05 1.11
N LEU A 134 -0.81 -10.74 1.82
CA LEU A 134 -1.13 -9.38 2.25
C LEU A 134 -0.03 -8.80 3.13
N LYS A 135 0.50 -9.57 4.10
CA LYS A 135 1.65 -9.15 4.93
C LYS A 135 2.90 -8.85 4.09
N LYS A 136 3.19 -9.69 3.10
CA LYS A 136 4.29 -9.49 2.15
C LYS A 136 4.08 -8.24 1.28
N MET A 137 2.88 -8.01 0.77
CA MET A 137 2.54 -6.81 0.01
C MET A 137 2.68 -5.54 0.87
N ASN A 138 2.20 -5.56 2.12
CA ASN A 138 2.36 -4.45 3.04
C ASN A 138 3.84 -4.11 3.30
N LEU A 139 4.69 -5.13 3.39
CA LEU A 139 6.13 -4.96 3.55
C LEU A 139 6.78 -4.31 2.33
N LEU A 140 6.47 -4.81 1.11
CA LEU A 140 6.92 -4.16 -0.14
C LEU A 140 6.42 -2.72 -0.24
N TYR A 141 5.15 -2.48 0.10
CA TYR A 141 4.56 -1.15 0.10
C TYR A 141 5.33 -0.20 1.03
N GLY A 142 5.61 -0.64 2.26
CA GLY A 142 6.40 0.11 3.24
C GLY A 142 7.83 0.39 2.78
N LEU A 143 8.47 -0.55 2.11
CA LEU A 143 9.79 -0.36 1.49
C LEU A 143 9.75 0.75 0.42
N HIS A 144 8.77 0.74 -0.47
CA HIS A 144 8.59 1.80 -1.47
C HIS A 144 8.24 3.16 -0.83
N GLU A 145 7.49 3.17 0.28
CA GLU A 145 7.22 4.37 1.08
C GLU A 145 8.52 5.00 1.58
N ASN A 146 9.33 4.21 2.28
CA ASN A 146 10.61 4.65 2.82
C ASN A 146 11.57 5.09 1.69
N TYR A 147 11.62 4.37 0.56
CA TYR A 147 12.43 4.75 -0.61
C TYR A 147 12.05 6.14 -1.14
N ARG A 148 10.76 6.46 -1.29
CA ARG A 148 10.34 7.77 -1.79
C ARG A 148 10.79 8.90 -0.86
N THR A 149 10.67 8.71 0.45
CA THR A 149 11.13 9.69 1.44
C THR A 149 12.64 9.94 1.29
N VAL A 150 13.43 8.86 1.25
CA VAL A 150 14.88 8.92 1.03
C VAL A 150 15.23 9.61 -0.30
N ASN A 151 14.64 9.16 -1.40
CA ASN A 151 14.86 9.70 -2.74
C ASN A 151 14.50 11.19 -2.81
N ASN A 152 13.42 11.60 -2.15
CA ASN A 152 13.00 13.00 -2.11
C ASN A 152 13.99 13.89 -1.35
N ILE A 153 14.54 13.41 -0.24
CA ILE A 153 15.57 14.14 0.52
C ILE A 153 16.85 14.30 -0.32
N ILE A 154 17.34 13.20 -0.90
CA ILE A 154 18.58 13.18 -1.69
C ILE A 154 18.43 14.01 -2.98
N SER A 155 17.36 13.78 -3.74
CA SER A 155 17.15 14.44 -5.05
C SER A 155 16.95 15.95 -4.91
N ASN A 156 16.31 16.42 -3.83
CA ASN A 156 16.03 17.84 -3.62
C ASN A 156 17.05 18.55 -2.71
N ASN A 157 18.17 17.91 -2.36
CA ASN A 157 19.21 18.49 -1.51
C ASN A 157 18.68 19.05 -0.16
N GLN A 158 17.78 18.31 0.51
CA GLN A 158 17.20 18.73 1.80
C GLN A 158 18.16 18.49 2.97
N GLN A 159 19.18 19.35 3.10
CA GLN A 159 20.23 19.21 4.12
C GLN A 159 19.69 19.39 5.55
N ASP A 160 18.55 20.05 5.70
CA ASP A 160 17.79 20.18 6.95
C ASP A 160 17.11 18.86 7.40
N LYS A 161 17.17 17.79 6.58
CA LYS A 161 16.48 16.51 6.82
C LYS A 161 17.41 15.30 6.89
N LEU A 162 18.67 15.50 7.22
CA LEU A 162 19.65 14.40 7.34
C LEU A 162 19.28 13.39 8.44
N ASP A 163 18.71 13.85 9.57
CA ASP A 163 18.25 12.93 10.62
C ASP A 163 17.13 12.00 10.11
N LEU A 164 16.19 12.54 9.35
CA LEU A 164 15.11 11.76 8.72
C LEU A 164 15.65 10.80 7.65
N LEU A 165 16.70 11.19 6.92
CA LEU A 165 17.38 10.31 5.97
C LEU A 165 17.98 9.09 6.67
N LEU A 166 18.65 9.31 7.80
CA LEU A 166 19.26 8.23 8.59
C LEU A 166 18.19 7.32 9.19
N GLU A 167 17.16 7.90 9.82
CA GLU A 167 16.04 7.14 10.39
C GLU A 167 15.35 6.28 9.32
N THR A 168 15.04 6.88 8.17
CA THR A 168 14.30 6.20 7.10
C THR A 168 15.14 5.12 6.40
N SER A 169 16.43 5.38 6.14
CA SER A 169 17.32 4.37 5.55
C SER A 169 17.61 3.21 6.52
N THR A 170 17.69 3.49 7.83
CA THR A 170 17.76 2.45 8.87
C THR A 170 16.50 1.58 8.88
N LYS A 171 15.32 2.20 8.78
CA LYS A 171 14.05 1.47 8.68
C LYS A 171 13.98 0.61 7.41
N CYS A 172 14.42 1.14 6.26
CA CYS A 172 14.58 0.36 5.03
C CYS A 172 15.44 -0.89 5.25
N CYS A 173 16.56 -0.79 5.96
CA CYS A 173 17.40 -1.94 6.26
C CYS A 173 16.65 -3.03 7.01
N SER A 174 15.97 -2.68 8.11
CA SER A 174 15.21 -3.64 8.91
C SER A 174 14.12 -4.33 8.08
N ASP A 175 13.32 -3.53 7.36
CA ASP A 175 12.23 -4.05 6.53
C ASP A 175 12.75 -4.94 5.38
N TYR A 176 13.88 -4.56 4.77
CA TYR A 176 14.50 -5.29 3.67
C TYR A 176 15.12 -6.62 4.13
N ILE A 177 15.81 -6.65 5.28
CA ILE A 177 16.34 -7.90 5.85
C ILE A 177 15.20 -8.87 6.13
N TYR A 178 14.11 -8.39 6.74
CA TYR A 178 12.95 -9.23 7.01
C TYR A 178 12.28 -9.73 5.72
N ALA A 179 12.12 -8.87 4.71
CA ALA A 179 11.59 -9.25 3.41
C ALA A 179 12.47 -10.32 2.73
N ASN A 180 13.79 -10.14 2.79
CA ASN A 180 14.75 -11.06 2.21
C ASN A 180 14.75 -12.42 2.93
N TYR A 181 14.58 -12.42 4.26
CA TYR A 181 14.35 -13.65 5.02
C TYR A 181 13.08 -14.38 4.57
N LEU A 182 11.97 -13.67 4.34
CA LEU A 182 10.73 -14.29 3.85
C LEU A 182 10.88 -14.93 2.46
N CYS A 183 11.82 -14.46 1.65
CA CYS A 183 12.11 -15.05 0.35
C CYS A 183 12.68 -16.46 0.42
N ASN A 184 13.57 -16.75 1.39
CA ASN A 184 14.18 -18.08 1.58
C ASN A 184 14.69 -18.71 0.26
N ASP A 185 15.37 -17.92 -0.60
CA ASP A 185 15.85 -18.33 -1.93
C ASP A 185 14.79 -18.89 -2.90
N LYS A 186 13.50 -18.68 -2.60
CA LYS A 186 12.40 -19.08 -3.49
C LYS A 186 12.18 -18.03 -4.57
N GLU A 187 12.05 -18.48 -5.80
CA GLU A 187 11.62 -17.63 -6.90
C GLU A 187 10.10 -17.55 -6.92
N ASN A 188 9.56 -16.50 -6.29
CA ASN A 188 8.14 -16.15 -6.33
C ASN A 188 7.97 -14.65 -6.66
N LYS A 189 6.73 -14.24 -6.89
CA LYS A 189 6.40 -12.86 -7.27
C LYS A 189 6.84 -11.83 -6.23
N PHE A 190 6.61 -12.09 -4.93
CA PHE A 190 7.10 -11.23 -3.86
C PHE A 190 8.63 -11.03 -3.91
N CYS A 191 9.39 -12.10 -4.13
CA CYS A 191 10.85 -12.02 -4.22
C CYS A 191 11.34 -11.37 -5.51
N THR A 192 10.57 -11.48 -6.59
CA THR A 192 10.83 -10.75 -7.83
C THR A 192 10.68 -9.25 -7.59
N GLU A 193 9.60 -8.82 -6.95
CA GLU A 193 9.40 -7.41 -6.61
C GLU A 193 10.41 -6.89 -5.58
N LEU A 194 10.84 -7.72 -4.61
CA LEU A 194 11.89 -7.34 -3.68
C LEU A 194 13.24 -7.10 -4.39
N LYS A 195 13.57 -7.91 -5.41
CA LYS A 195 14.77 -7.69 -6.25
C LYS A 195 14.63 -6.39 -7.05
N ASN A 196 13.46 -6.12 -7.63
CA ASN A 196 13.17 -4.87 -8.34
C ASN A 196 13.35 -3.65 -7.42
N PHE A 197 12.83 -3.74 -6.19
CA PHE A 197 13.02 -2.74 -5.15
C PHE A 197 14.52 -2.53 -4.86
N LYS A 198 15.29 -3.60 -4.62
CA LYS A 198 16.73 -3.52 -4.36
C LYS A 198 17.45 -2.76 -5.48
N THR A 199 17.23 -3.16 -6.73
CA THR A 199 17.84 -2.50 -7.90
C THR A 199 17.45 -1.02 -7.98
N THR A 200 16.22 -0.68 -7.60
CA THR A 200 15.76 0.72 -7.57
C THR A 200 16.44 1.51 -6.46
N TYR A 201 16.56 0.94 -5.26
CA TYR A 201 17.21 1.57 -4.12
C TYR A 201 18.70 1.79 -4.34
N GLU A 202 19.40 0.83 -4.96
CA GLU A 202 20.84 0.93 -5.29
C GLU A 202 21.16 2.09 -6.24
N LYS A 203 20.19 2.56 -7.05
CA LYS A 203 20.38 3.75 -7.89
C LYS A 203 20.63 5.02 -7.07
N LEU A 204 20.16 5.07 -5.82
CA LEU A 204 20.43 6.20 -4.91
C LEU A 204 21.92 6.33 -4.60
N TYR A 205 22.70 5.24 -4.69
CA TYR A 205 24.12 5.27 -4.34
C TYR A 205 24.91 6.14 -5.30
N ASN A 206 24.52 6.11 -6.58
CA ASN A 206 25.12 6.94 -7.62
C ASN A 206 24.82 8.43 -7.39
N GLN A 207 23.64 8.76 -6.85
CA GLN A 207 23.27 10.14 -6.58
C GLN A 207 24.10 10.76 -5.45
N LEU A 208 24.63 9.95 -4.52
CA LEU A 208 25.43 10.43 -3.38
C LEU A 208 26.80 10.96 -3.79
N GLY A 209 27.38 10.47 -4.89
CA GLY A 209 28.70 10.92 -5.36
C GLY A 209 28.77 12.40 -5.72
N GLU A 210 27.62 13.01 -5.99
CA GLU A 210 27.47 14.44 -6.31
C GLU A 210 27.04 15.29 -5.09
N LYS A 211 26.81 14.67 -3.93
CA LYS A 211 26.32 15.35 -2.71
C LYS A 211 27.44 15.66 -1.73
N SER A 212 27.13 16.48 -0.72
CA SER A 212 28.03 16.68 0.41
C SER A 212 28.26 15.37 1.16
N PRO A 213 29.44 15.19 1.80
CA PRO A 213 29.73 13.99 2.60
C PRO A 213 28.70 13.70 3.70
N GLU A 214 27.98 14.72 4.16
CA GLU A 214 26.93 14.59 5.18
C GLU A 214 25.78 13.66 4.73
N TYR A 215 25.43 13.62 3.45
CA TYR A 215 24.42 12.68 2.95
C TYR A 215 24.90 11.24 3.09
N SER A 216 26.13 10.96 2.66
CA SER A 216 26.74 9.63 2.76
C SER A 216 26.87 9.16 4.21
N ASN A 217 27.15 10.09 5.14
CA ASN A 217 27.23 9.77 6.56
C ASN A 217 25.86 9.48 7.21
N ASN A 218 24.78 9.99 6.63
CA ASN A 218 23.41 9.84 7.16
C ASN A 218 22.54 8.93 6.29
N PHE A 219 23.13 8.12 5.41
CA PHE A 219 22.40 7.22 4.54
C PHE A 219 22.97 5.80 4.63
N ILE A 220 22.11 4.83 4.93
CA ILE A 220 22.48 3.42 5.00
C ILE A 220 22.21 2.72 3.67
N GLN A 221 23.24 2.16 3.06
CA GLN A 221 23.12 1.30 1.90
C GLN A 221 22.59 -0.09 2.29
N LEU A 222 21.89 -0.76 1.38
CA LEU A 222 21.38 -2.11 1.60
C LEU A 222 22.49 -3.13 1.88
N THR A 223 23.68 -2.89 1.33
CA THR A 223 24.90 -3.69 1.56
C THR A 223 25.48 -3.52 2.96
N GLN A 224 25.13 -2.44 3.66
CA GLN A 224 25.56 -2.15 5.03
C GLN A 224 24.54 -2.63 6.07
N CYS A 225 23.38 -3.14 5.64
CA CYS A 225 22.38 -3.70 6.54
C CYS A 225 22.92 -5.02 7.13
N ASP A 226 23.29 -5.00 8.41
CA ASP A 226 23.76 -6.20 9.11
C ASP A 226 22.59 -7.06 9.63
N ASN A 227 22.67 -8.37 9.39
CA ASN A 227 21.69 -9.36 9.87
C ASN A 227 21.77 -9.62 11.40
N ASN A 228 22.79 -9.09 12.08
CA ASN A 228 23.04 -9.37 13.50
C ASN A 228 22.07 -8.65 14.46
N THR A 229 21.24 -7.75 13.94
CA THR A 229 20.21 -6.97 14.67
C THR A 229 18.80 -7.26 14.18
N VAL A 230 18.47 -8.50 13.80
CA VAL A 230 17.07 -8.96 13.92
C VAL A 230 16.78 -9.11 15.42
N SER A 231 16.73 -7.98 16.13
CA SER A 231 16.36 -7.94 17.52
C SER A 231 14.92 -8.44 17.59
N THR A 232 14.74 -9.54 18.32
CA THR A 232 13.48 -10.19 18.67
C THR A 232 12.44 -9.24 19.27
N ALA A 233 12.77 -7.96 19.47
CA ALA A 233 11.92 -6.87 19.93
C ALA A 233 10.99 -6.24 18.87
N VAL A 234 11.18 -6.43 17.55
CA VAL A 234 10.27 -5.84 16.52
C VAL A 234 9.15 -6.80 16.12
N ILE A 235 9.25 -8.08 16.50
CA ILE A 235 8.33 -9.15 16.09
C ILE A 235 6.99 -9.06 16.86
N GLY A 236 6.94 -8.32 17.97
CA GLY A 236 5.73 -8.02 18.71
C GLY A 236 5.40 -6.52 18.62
N THR A 237 4.28 -6.19 17.95
CA THR A 237 3.55 -4.90 17.96
C THR A 237 3.76 -3.86 16.87
N THR A 238 4.74 -3.95 15.98
CA THR A 238 4.88 -2.97 14.89
C THR A 238 5.45 -3.58 13.61
N VAL A 239 4.64 -4.37 12.87
CA VAL A 239 4.61 -4.10 11.41
C VAL A 239 4.10 -2.67 11.38
N GLY A 240 5.04 -1.72 11.34
CA GLY A 240 4.76 -0.31 11.58
C GLY A 240 3.51 0.01 10.78
N LEU A 241 2.55 0.66 11.43
CA LEU A 241 1.50 1.38 10.75
C LEU A 241 2.20 2.23 9.70
N VAL A 242 2.40 1.68 8.50
CA VAL A 242 2.55 2.47 7.30
C VAL A 242 1.22 3.20 7.34
N PRO A 243 1.22 4.51 7.59
CA PRO A 243 0.00 5.27 7.54
C PRO A 243 -0.30 5.39 6.05
N LEU A 244 -0.73 4.29 5.44
CA LEU A 244 -1.79 4.29 4.46
C LEU A 244 -3.04 4.72 5.22
N LEU A 245 -3.03 6.01 5.57
CA LEU A 245 -4.08 6.92 5.97
C LEU A 245 -5.34 6.21 6.49
N VAL A 246 -5.31 5.88 7.78
CA VAL A 246 -6.48 6.14 8.63
C VAL A 246 -6.44 7.64 8.86
N GLY A 247 -7.43 8.37 8.35
CA GLY A 247 -7.60 9.76 8.72
C GLY A 247 -7.71 9.84 10.24
N LEU A 248 -6.71 10.41 10.91
CA LEU A 248 -6.82 10.78 12.31
C LEU A 248 -7.81 11.96 12.39
N TYR A 249 -9.11 11.66 12.42
CA TYR A 249 -10.09 12.66 12.82
C TYR A 249 -10.10 12.72 14.35
N LYS A 250 -9.69 13.87 14.87
CA LYS A 250 -9.93 14.25 16.26
C LYS A 250 -11.43 14.23 16.51
N VAL A 251 -11.88 13.31 17.37
CA VAL A 251 -13.18 13.44 18.03
C VAL A 251 -13.11 14.71 18.86
N LYS A 252 -13.98 15.67 18.55
CA LYS A 252 -14.14 16.89 19.33
C LYS A 252 -15.13 16.64 20.46
#